data_AF-A0AAW6AXX1-F1
#
_entry.id   AF-A0AAW6AXX1-F1
#
_cell.length_a   1.000
_cell.length_b   1.000
_cell.length_c   1.000
_cell.angle_alpha   90.00
_cell.angle_beta   90.00
_cell.angle_gamma   90.00
#
_symmetry.space_group_name_H-M   'P 1'
#
loop_
_entity.id
_entity.type
_entity.pdbx_description
1 polymer ?
#
loop_
_entity_poly.entity_id
_entity_poly.type
_entity_poly.pdbx_seq_one_letter_code
_entity_poly.pdbx_strand_id
1 'polypeptide(L)'
;MKKRVLLIAGCLSFALCASACSDSKETAITQVVTEATSKQTVETENATEYSTRAVGPVSNTFPTKPINDTSKTGTLDYILFPDTMRWNMAPAEVKDTETRNLDSKYTFESKNPAFLNYKLDKATDKYFDSASIVYCFPDNKLQARWCSFDSNKILDYRDMYNEIKNVVSSKYGECESENIVWTDTTYQQDDSKWNDAFRYGYVTIETTWHTSDTAVIITWDYNNDMTVAVSTLDFEGQL
;
A
#
# COMPACT_ATOMS: atom_id res chain seq x y z
N MET A 1 26.84 15.88 2.82
CA MET A 1 26.35 14.85 1.88
C MET A 1 25.93 13.62 2.68
N LYS A 2 24.63 13.44 2.94
CA LYS A 2 24.11 12.24 3.64
C LYS A 2 23.70 11.21 2.58
N LYS A 3 24.42 10.10 2.49
CA LYS A 3 23.98 8.91 1.74
C LYS A 3 22.86 8.26 2.55
N ARG A 4 21.63 8.26 2.03
CA ARG A 4 20.54 7.42 2.54
C ARG A 4 20.59 6.09 1.78
N VAL A 5 20.82 5.03 2.53
CA VAL A 5 20.74 3.64 2.06
C VAL A 5 19.25 3.29 2.06
N LEU A 6 18.72 2.96 0.89
CA LEU A 6 17.38 2.40 0.73
C LEU A 6 17.43 0.95 1.23
N LEU A 7 16.88 0.70 2.42
CA LEU A 7 16.71 -0.63 2.98
C LEU A 7 15.35 -1.16 2.50
N ILE A 8 15.39 -2.02 1.48
CA ILE A 8 14.24 -2.86 1.12
C ILE A 8 14.23 -3.98 2.17
N ALA A 9 13.40 -3.83 3.19
CA ALA A 9 13.16 -4.86 4.19
C ALA A 9 12.17 -5.90 3.61
N GLY A 10 12.68 -6.80 2.77
CA GLY A 10 11.97 -8.02 2.38
C GLY A 10 12.10 -9.07 3.48
N CYS A 11 11.15 -9.12 4.42
CA CYS A 11 10.98 -10.25 5.32
C CYS A 11 10.09 -11.31 4.67
N LEU A 12 10.64 -12.09 3.73
CA LEU A 12 10.04 -13.37 3.31
C LEU A 12 10.75 -14.49 4.07
N SER A 13 10.17 -14.88 5.21
CA SER A 13 10.58 -16.09 5.93
C SER A 13 9.90 -17.29 5.28
N PHE A 14 10.59 -17.94 4.34
CA PHE A 14 10.22 -19.29 3.89
C PHE A 14 10.62 -20.30 4.96
N ALA A 15 9.63 -20.84 5.67
CA ALA A 15 9.80 -22.01 6.52
C ALA A 15 9.88 -23.27 5.65
N LEU A 16 11.10 -23.74 5.37
CA LEU A 16 11.36 -25.08 4.84
C LEU A 16 11.17 -26.10 5.97
N CYS A 17 10.08 -26.86 5.93
CA CYS A 17 9.92 -28.08 6.72
C CYS A 17 10.85 -29.18 6.18
N ALA A 18 11.97 -29.42 6.85
CA ALA A 18 12.75 -30.63 6.68
C ALA A 18 12.16 -31.75 7.56
N SER A 19 11.60 -32.79 6.94
CA SER A 19 11.26 -34.03 7.63
C SER A 19 12.55 -34.81 7.91
N ALA A 20 12.93 -34.92 9.17
CA ALA A 20 13.98 -35.83 9.62
C ALA A 20 13.32 -36.99 10.39
N CYS A 21 13.60 -38.21 9.93
CA CYS A 21 13.19 -39.47 10.53
C CYS A 21 13.72 -39.60 11.96
N SER A 22 12.84 -40.05 12.85
CA SER A 22 13.11 -40.41 14.23
C SER A 22 13.84 -41.75 14.32
N ASP A 23 14.91 -41.81 15.11
CA ASP A 23 15.38 -43.05 15.72
C ASP A 23 15.72 -42.83 17.20
N SER A 24 15.01 -43.60 18.02
CA SER A 24 15.22 -44.05 19.41
C SER A 24 16.24 -43.32 20.32
N LYS A 25 15.80 -42.98 21.54
CA LYS A 25 16.09 -43.82 22.73
C LYS A 25 15.35 -43.34 23.97
N GLU A 26 14.67 -44.32 24.54
CA GLU A 26 13.94 -44.37 25.79
C GLU A 26 14.91 -44.27 26.97
N THR A 27 14.65 -43.39 27.94
CA THR A 27 15.21 -43.50 29.29
C THR A 27 14.18 -42.98 30.28
N ALA A 28 13.60 -43.92 31.02
CA ALA A 28 12.70 -43.69 32.13
C ALA A 28 13.45 -43.07 33.31
N ILE A 29 12.88 -42.00 33.90
CA ILE A 29 13.22 -41.57 35.25
C ILE A 29 11.93 -41.38 36.04
N THR A 30 11.91 -42.10 37.16
CA THR A 30 10.88 -42.26 38.17
C THR A 30 10.48 -40.95 38.85
N GLN A 31 9.17 -40.85 39.10
CA GLN A 31 8.48 -39.78 39.83
C GLN A 31 8.91 -39.67 41.29
N VAL A 32 8.99 -38.44 41.80
CA VAL A 32 8.74 -38.13 43.22
C VAL A 32 7.63 -37.09 43.28
N VAL A 33 6.56 -37.48 43.93
CA VAL A 33 5.36 -36.70 44.23
C VAL A 33 5.62 -35.82 45.46
N THR A 34 5.34 -34.53 45.35
CA THR A 34 5.07 -33.70 46.54
C THR A 34 3.90 -32.78 46.23
N GLU A 35 2.76 -33.07 46.87
CA GLU A 35 1.57 -32.21 46.91
C GLU A 35 1.85 -30.96 47.76
N ALA A 36 1.43 -29.79 47.26
CA ALA A 36 1.13 -28.63 48.09
C ALA A 36 -0.04 -27.87 47.47
N THR A 37 -1.23 -28.18 48.00
CA THR A 37 -2.49 -27.47 47.78
C THR A 37 -2.40 -26.06 48.33
N SER A 38 -2.66 -25.05 47.50
CA SER A 38 -3.13 -23.74 47.97
C SER A 38 -4.13 -23.16 46.99
N LYS A 39 -5.37 -23.05 47.46
CA LYS A 39 -6.49 -22.36 46.83
C LYS A 39 -6.29 -20.85 47.01
N GLN A 40 -6.32 -20.09 45.92
CA GLN A 40 -6.84 -18.74 46.00
C GLN A 40 -7.50 -18.34 44.68
N THR A 41 -8.82 -18.26 44.75
CA THR A 41 -9.74 -17.70 43.76
C THR A 41 -9.60 -16.18 43.80
N VAL A 42 -9.28 -15.57 42.65
CA VAL A 42 -9.54 -14.15 42.40
C VAL A 42 -10.26 -14.09 41.06
N GLU A 43 -11.57 -13.92 41.13
CA GLU A 43 -12.43 -13.54 40.01
C GLU A 43 -12.14 -12.07 39.68
N THR A 44 -11.67 -11.82 38.46
CA THR A 44 -11.68 -10.48 37.87
C THR A 44 -12.57 -10.57 36.62
N GLU A 45 -13.85 -10.31 36.83
CA GLU A 45 -14.80 -10.01 35.76
C GLU A 45 -14.47 -8.63 35.18
N ASN A 46 -13.81 -8.58 34.03
CA ASN A 46 -13.84 -7.39 33.17
C ASN A 46 -14.68 -7.72 31.95
N ALA A 47 -15.99 -7.47 32.09
CA ALA A 47 -16.92 -7.42 30.97
C ALA A 47 -16.53 -6.25 30.06
N THR A 48 -16.00 -6.56 28.87
CA THR A 48 -15.91 -5.59 27.79
C THR A 48 -17.26 -5.56 27.10
N GLU A 49 -18.09 -4.57 27.45
CA GLU A 49 -19.32 -4.28 26.73
C GLU A 49 -18.98 -3.87 25.29
N TYR A 50 -19.23 -4.76 24.33
CA TYR A 50 -19.37 -4.37 22.94
C TYR A 50 -20.65 -3.56 22.78
N SER A 51 -20.51 -2.24 22.82
CA SER A 51 -21.56 -1.32 22.41
C SER A 51 -21.67 -1.32 20.90
N THR A 52 -22.51 -2.20 20.35
CA THR A 52 -23.04 -2.06 18.99
C THR A 52 -23.94 -0.83 18.93
N ARG A 53 -23.34 0.34 18.72
CA ARG A 53 -24.06 1.54 18.32
C ARG A 53 -24.34 1.41 16.83
N ALA A 54 -25.62 1.40 16.45
CA ALA A 54 -26.04 1.51 15.07
C ALA A 54 -25.43 2.79 14.46
N VAL A 55 -24.47 2.61 13.55
CA VAL A 55 -23.94 3.69 12.72
C VAL A 55 -25.02 3.98 11.67
N GLY A 56 -25.80 5.05 11.91
CA GLY A 56 -26.62 5.63 10.86
C GLY A 56 -25.74 6.10 9.69
N PRO A 57 -26.28 6.19 8.46
CA PRO A 57 -25.50 6.56 7.30
C PRO A 57 -24.87 7.95 7.49
N VAL A 58 -23.54 7.99 7.58
CA VAL A 58 -22.78 9.24 7.55
C VAL A 58 -22.81 9.71 6.09
N SER A 59 -23.63 10.72 5.82
CA SER A 59 -23.71 11.38 4.52
C SER A 59 -22.44 12.20 4.29
N ASN A 60 -21.42 11.56 3.72
CA ASN A 60 -20.21 12.24 3.22
C ASN A 60 -20.49 12.87 1.84
N THR A 61 -21.36 13.88 1.80
CA THR A 61 -21.49 14.73 0.61
C THR A 61 -20.38 15.77 0.63
N PHE A 62 -19.32 15.52 -0.13
CA PHE A 62 -18.24 16.47 -0.34
C PHE A 62 -18.72 17.62 -1.26
N PRO A 63 -18.42 18.89 -0.94
CA PRO A 63 -18.72 20.00 -1.81
C PRO A 63 -17.81 19.96 -3.04
N THR A 64 -18.36 19.58 -4.20
CA THR A 64 -17.68 19.70 -5.49
C THR A 64 -17.71 21.16 -5.94
N LYS A 65 -16.68 21.93 -5.57
CA LYS A 65 -16.41 23.21 -6.21
C LYS A 65 -15.77 22.93 -7.58
N PRO A 66 -16.27 23.51 -8.68
CA PRO A 66 -15.66 23.32 -9.99
C PRO A 66 -14.27 23.98 -10.02
N ILE A 67 -13.24 23.17 -10.25
CA ILE A 67 -11.87 23.62 -10.48
C ILE A 67 -11.78 24.08 -11.94
N ASN A 68 -11.90 25.39 -12.16
CA ASN A 68 -11.58 26.03 -13.43
C ASN A 68 -10.14 26.58 -13.35
N ASP A 69 -9.15 25.77 -13.70
CA ASP A 69 -7.80 26.25 -14.04
C ASP A 69 -7.38 25.68 -15.40
N THR A 70 -7.43 26.56 -16.41
CA THR A 70 -7.05 26.32 -17.80
C THR A 70 -5.58 26.67 -18.04
N SER A 71 -4.66 25.99 -17.34
CA SER A 71 -3.21 26.13 -17.57
C SER A 71 -2.57 24.78 -17.88
N LYS A 72 -2.62 24.35 -19.16
CA LYS A 72 -1.94 23.16 -19.72
C LYS A 72 -1.72 22.05 -18.68
N THR A 73 -2.81 21.56 -18.12
CA THR A 73 -2.77 20.65 -16.98
C THR A 73 -2.33 19.28 -17.46
N GLY A 74 -1.20 18.80 -16.95
CA GLY A 74 -0.80 17.41 -17.14
C GLY A 74 -1.90 16.46 -16.67
N THR A 75 -1.99 15.30 -17.29
CA THR A 75 -3.00 14.28 -16.94
C THR A 75 -2.52 13.46 -15.74
N LEU A 76 -3.47 12.81 -15.06
CA LEU A 76 -3.21 11.83 -14.00
C LEU A 76 -3.38 10.38 -14.51
N ASP A 77 -3.56 10.20 -15.82
CA ASP A 77 -3.81 8.90 -16.45
C ASP A 77 -2.66 7.90 -16.23
N TYR A 78 -1.44 8.41 -16.00
CA TYR A 78 -0.28 7.60 -15.68
C TYR A 78 -0.39 6.86 -14.34
N ILE A 79 -1.31 7.23 -13.46
CA ILE A 79 -1.56 6.49 -12.20
C ILE A 79 -2.27 5.18 -12.50
N LEU A 80 -3.17 5.19 -13.49
CA LEU A 80 -4.02 4.06 -13.82
C LEU A 80 -3.22 2.93 -14.48
N PHE A 81 -3.73 1.70 -14.37
CA PHE A 81 -3.18 0.58 -15.13
C PHE A 81 -3.46 0.84 -16.62
N PRO A 82 -2.43 0.87 -17.50
CA PRO A 82 -2.65 1.20 -18.90
C PRO A 82 -3.49 0.14 -19.61
N ASP A 83 -4.44 0.54 -20.44
CA ASP A 83 -5.30 -0.40 -21.19
C ASP A 83 -4.53 -1.25 -22.21
N THR A 84 -3.31 -0.84 -22.55
CA THR A 84 -2.38 -1.58 -23.42
C THR A 84 -1.65 -2.71 -22.68
N MET A 85 -1.67 -2.71 -21.34
CA MET A 85 -1.01 -3.71 -20.51
C MET A 85 -1.99 -4.82 -20.12
N ARG A 86 -1.47 -6.03 -19.93
CA ARG A 86 -2.23 -7.17 -19.41
C ARG A 86 -1.42 -7.89 -18.34
N TRP A 87 -2.12 -8.48 -17.38
CA TRP A 87 -1.48 -9.37 -16.41
C TRP A 87 -0.76 -10.52 -17.10
N ASN A 88 0.30 -11.02 -16.45
CA ASN A 88 1.18 -12.07 -16.95
C ASN A 88 2.08 -11.71 -18.15
N MET A 89 2.13 -10.44 -18.59
CA MET A 89 3.18 -10.00 -19.53
C MET A 89 4.58 -10.26 -18.94
N ALA A 90 5.50 -10.71 -19.79
CA ALA A 90 6.92 -10.78 -19.43
C ALA A 90 7.54 -9.36 -19.38
N PRO A 91 8.66 -9.17 -18.66
CA PRO A 91 9.37 -7.89 -18.63
C PRO A 91 9.69 -7.33 -20.03
N ALA A 92 10.05 -8.19 -20.99
CA ALA A 92 10.31 -7.79 -22.36
C ALA A 92 9.07 -7.22 -23.06
N GLU A 93 7.90 -7.84 -22.89
CA GLU A 93 6.64 -7.34 -23.46
C GLU A 93 6.24 -5.99 -22.87
N VAL A 94 6.45 -5.80 -21.55
CA VAL A 94 6.19 -4.51 -20.90
C VAL A 94 7.12 -3.44 -21.43
N LYS A 95 8.40 -3.75 -21.69
CA LYS A 95 9.35 -2.80 -22.31
C LYS A 95 8.95 -2.38 -23.71
N ASP A 96 8.45 -3.32 -24.50
CA ASP A 96 8.01 -3.03 -25.88
C ASP A 96 6.71 -2.21 -25.91
N THR A 97 5.90 -2.29 -24.84
CA THR A 97 4.59 -1.63 -24.73
C THR A 97 4.67 -0.27 -24.02
N GLU A 98 5.50 -0.14 -22.98
CA GLU A 98 5.66 1.08 -22.20
C GLU A 98 6.50 2.10 -22.96
N THR A 99 5.86 3.20 -23.37
CA THR A 99 6.51 4.24 -24.18
C THR A 99 7.38 5.19 -23.36
N ARG A 100 7.28 5.14 -22.03
CA ARG A 100 8.07 5.99 -21.13
C ARG A 100 9.53 5.55 -21.08
N ASN A 101 10.38 6.48 -20.63
CA ASN A 101 11.81 6.20 -20.48
C ASN A 101 12.07 5.30 -19.27
N LEU A 102 12.68 4.15 -19.51
CA LEU A 102 13.14 3.24 -18.47
C LEU A 102 14.22 3.91 -17.60
N ASP A 103 14.05 3.88 -16.28
CA ASP A 103 15.08 4.22 -15.31
C ASP A 103 15.94 3.00 -15.00
N SER A 104 17.03 2.85 -15.76
CA SER A 104 17.97 1.74 -15.60
C SER A 104 18.64 1.68 -14.23
N LYS A 105 18.66 2.79 -13.47
CA LYS A 105 19.28 2.84 -12.13
C LYS A 105 18.51 2.02 -11.10
N TYR A 106 17.19 1.95 -11.23
CA TYR A 106 16.31 1.29 -10.26
C TYR A 106 15.65 0.03 -10.84
N THR A 107 16.03 -0.35 -12.06
CA THR A 107 15.57 -1.56 -12.73
C THR A 107 16.42 -2.77 -12.32
N PHE A 108 15.78 -3.87 -11.90
CA PHE A 108 16.43 -5.10 -11.43
C PHE A 108 15.82 -6.32 -12.12
N GLU A 109 16.35 -6.70 -13.29
CA GLU A 109 15.76 -7.78 -14.10
C GLU A 109 16.25 -9.18 -13.72
N SER A 110 17.45 -9.29 -13.15
CA SER A 110 18.06 -10.58 -12.80
C SER A 110 17.63 -11.12 -11.43
N LYS A 111 16.67 -10.47 -10.77
CA LYS A 111 16.13 -10.85 -9.46
C LYS A 111 14.76 -11.50 -9.60
N ASN A 112 14.34 -12.24 -8.58
CA ASN A 112 12.95 -12.65 -8.41
C ASN A 112 12.43 -12.09 -7.08
N PRO A 113 11.42 -11.20 -7.09
CA PRO A 113 10.79 -10.62 -8.28
C PRO A 113 11.73 -9.69 -9.06
N ALA A 114 11.50 -9.59 -10.37
CA ALA A 114 12.14 -8.58 -11.20
C ALA A 114 11.36 -7.26 -11.15
N PHE A 115 12.05 -6.14 -11.35
CA PHE A 115 11.45 -4.80 -11.31
C PHE A 115 11.86 -3.95 -12.51
N LEU A 116 10.89 -3.30 -13.16
CA LEU A 116 11.14 -2.29 -14.18
C LEU A 116 10.65 -0.93 -13.67
N ASN A 117 11.52 0.08 -13.68
CA ASN A 117 11.18 1.43 -13.22
C ASN A 117 11.13 2.38 -14.41
N TYR A 118 10.14 3.26 -14.46
CA TYR A 118 9.95 4.23 -15.53
C TYR A 118 9.80 5.64 -14.98
N LYS A 119 10.37 6.60 -15.70
CA LYS A 119 10.24 8.04 -15.42
C LYS A 119 9.01 8.60 -16.10
N LEU A 120 8.34 9.51 -15.40
CA LEU A 120 7.27 10.31 -15.97
C LEU A 120 7.82 11.41 -16.89
N ASP A 121 6.98 11.88 -17.80
CA ASP A 121 7.31 12.96 -18.73
C ASP A 121 6.78 14.31 -18.21
N LYS A 122 7.69 15.27 -18.06
CA LYS A 122 7.40 16.64 -17.64
C LYS A 122 6.37 17.35 -18.52
N ALA A 123 6.31 17.02 -19.80
CA ALA A 123 5.43 17.70 -20.74
C ALA A 123 3.96 17.31 -20.58
N THR A 124 3.68 16.10 -20.05
CA THR A 124 2.35 15.49 -20.08
C THR A 124 1.81 15.10 -18.71
N ASP A 125 2.69 14.87 -17.73
CA ASP A 125 2.30 14.25 -16.46
C ASP A 125 2.29 15.30 -15.35
N LYS A 126 1.15 15.43 -14.66
CA LYS A 126 1.11 16.18 -13.40
C LYS A 126 2.01 15.46 -12.39
N TYR A 127 2.65 16.17 -11.48
CA TYR A 127 3.55 15.59 -10.46
C TYR A 127 4.73 14.76 -11.03
N PHE A 128 5.13 14.98 -12.29
CA PHE A 128 6.21 14.21 -12.95
C PHE A 128 7.54 14.20 -12.17
N ASP A 129 7.81 15.22 -11.36
CA ASP A 129 9.04 15.36 -10.59
C ASP A 129 8.99 14.65 -9.24
N SER A 130 7.80 14.32 -8.74
CA SER A 130 7.58 13.57 -7.51
C SER A 130 7.20 12.11 -7.75
N ALA A 131 6.65 11.75 -8.91
CA ALA A 131 6.16 10.40 -9.15
C ALA A 131 7.08 9.50 -9.99
N SER A 132 7.01 8.21 -9.73
CA SER A 132 7.68 7.15 -10.47
C SER A 132 6.76 5.96 -10.66
N ILE A 133 6.95 5.20 -11.74
CA ILE A 133 6.16 3.99 -12.02
C ILE A 133 7.08 2.78 -11.90
N VAL A 134 6.61 1.75 -11.20
CA VAL A 134 7.32 0.48 -11.06
C VAL A 134 6.40 -0.66 -11.46
N TYR A 135 6.94 -1.60 -12.22
CA TYR A 135 6.31 -2.87 -12.55
C TYR A 135 7.04 -4.00 -11.83
N CYS A 136 6.30 -4.93 -11.23
CA CYS A 136 6.81 -6.06 -10.46
C CYS A 136 6.49 -7.39 -11.16
N PHE A 137 7.51 -8.23 -11.29
CA PHE A 137 7.43 -9.50 -12.03
C PHE A 137 7.90 -10.69 -11.19
N PRO A 138 7.09 -11.15 -10.21
CA PRO A 138 7.28 -12.48 -9.63
C PRO A 138 7.22 -13.53 -10.74
N ASP A 139 8.18 -14.46 -10.72
CA ASP A 139 8.27 -15.56 -11.69
C ASP A 139 8.16 -15.10 -13.16
N ASN A 140 8.74 -13.93 -13.46
CA ASN A 140 8.82 -13.34 -14.79
C ASN A 140 7.45 -13.00 -15.41
N LYS A 141 6.43 -12.76 -14.59
CA LYS A 141 5.08 -12.38 -15.00
C LYS A 141 4.64 -11.11 -14.31
N LEU A 142 4.08 -10.16 -15.05
CA LEU A 142 3.52 -8.94 -14.47
C LEU A 142 2.36 -9.30 -13.52
N GLN A 143 2.52 -8.96 -12.24
CA GLN A 143 1.55 -9.24 -11.18
C GLN A 143 1.15 -7.96 -10.42
N ALA A 144 2.04 -6.97 -10.39
CA ALA A 144 1.76 -5.68 -9.77
C ALA A 144 2.44 -4.53 -10.50
N ARG A 145 1.85 -3.36 -10.32
CA ARG A 145 2.35 -2.07 -10.76
C ARG A 145 2.04 -1.06 -9.67
N TRP A 146 2.96 -0.16 -9.39
CA TRP A 146 2.65 0.96 -8.51
C TRP A 146 3.18 2.29 -9.06
N CYS A 147 2.47 3.34 -8.70
CA CYS A 147 2.91 4.72 -8.86
C CYS A 147 3.16 5.30 -7.48
N SER A 148 4.43 5.60 -7.16
CA SER A 148 4.84 6.17 -5.88
C SER A 148 5.22 7.63 -6.02
N PHE A 149 4.84 8.45 -5.04
CA PHE A 149 5.02 9.90 -5.03
C PHE A 149 5.90 10.32 -3.85
N ASP A 150 7.02 10.96 -4.15
CA ASP A 150 7.97 11.52 -3.18
C ASP A 150 7.26 12.55 -2.29
N SER A 151 7.00 12.16 -1.05
CA SER A 151 6.36 12.98 -0.02
C SER A 151 7.02 14.34 0.18
N ASN A 152 8.32 14.47 -0.09
CA ASN A 152 9.05 15.72 0.11
C ASN A 152 8.79 16.78 -0.97
N LYS A 153 8.15 16.39 -2.08
CA LYS A 153 7.88 17.27 -3.22
C LYS A 153 6.41 17.65 -3.36
N ILE A 154 5.55 17.07 -2.52
CA ILE A 154 4.12 17.36 -2.53
C ILE A 154 3.85 18.55 -1.62
N LEU A 155 3.11 19.52 -2.15
CA LEU A 155 2.76 20.76 -1.45
C LEU A 155 1.40 20.67 -0.74
N ASP A 156 0.44 19.97 -1.36
CA ASP A 156 -0.88 19.74 -0.81
C ASP A 156 -1.22 18.25 -0.90
N TYR A 157 -1.11 17.58 0.24
CA TYR A 157 -1.28 16.13 0.35
C TYR A 157 -2.76 15.74 0.24
N ARG A 158 -3.66 16.52 0.85
CA ARG A 158 -5.11 16.22 0.86
C ARG A 158 -5.72 16.44 -0.52
N ASP A 159 -5.42 17.55 -1.18
CA ASP A 159 -5.95 17.82 -2.51
C ASP A 159 -5.44 16.79 -3.52
N MET A 160 -4.15 16.45 -3.47
CA MET A 160 -3.60 15.40 -4.33
C MET A 160 -4.25 14.04 -4.06
N TYR A 161 -4.43 13.63 -2.80
CA TYR A 161 -5.12 12.40 -2.45
C TYR A 161 -6.54 12.37 -3.05
N ASN A 162 -7.31 13.44 -2.88
CA ASN A 162 -8.69 13.53 -3.41
C ASN A 162 -8.71 13.49 -4.94
N GLU A 163 -7.80 14.20 -5.61
CA GLU A 163 -7.68 14.15 -7.07
C GLU A 163 -7.38 12.74 -7.57
N ILE A 164 -6.43 12.04 -6.95
CA ILE A 164 -6.06 10.68 -7.33
C ILE A 164 -7.20 9.71 -7.06
N LYS A 165 -7.83 9.79 -5.88
CA LYS A 165 -9.01 8.99 -5.54
C LYS A 165 -10.11 9.15 -6.58
N ASN A 166 -10.37 10.38 -7.04
CA ASN A 166 -11.37 10.65 -8.07
C ASN A 166 -10.99 10.03 -9.43
N VAL A 167 -9.71 10.09 -9.81
CA VAL A 167 -9.20 9.48 -11.05
C VAL A 167 -9.29 7.95 -10.99
N VAL A 168 -8.92 7.34 -9.86
CA VAL A 168 -9.06 5.89 -9.65
C VAL A 168 -10.53 5.49 -9.69
N SER A 169 -11.40 6.24 -8.99
CA SER A 169 -12.84 5.94 -8.93
C SER A 169 -13.54 6.10 -10.28
N SER A 170 -13.08 7.02 -11.14
CA SER A 170 -13.66 7.18 -12.48
C SER A 170 -13.37 5.96 -13.38
N LYS A 171 -12.26 5.25 -13.15
CA LYS A 171 -11.90 4.04 -13.89
C LYS A 171 -12.47 2.76 -13.29
N TYR A 172 -12.40 2.61 -11.97
CA TYR A 172 -12.71 1.34 -11.29
C TYR A 172 -14.04 1.34 -10.53
N GLY A 173 -14.75 2.47 -10.48
CA GLY A 173 -16.02 2.61 -9.77
C GLY A 173 -15.86 3.17 -8.35
N GLU A 174 -16.90 3.02 -7.53
CA GLU A 174 -16.85 3.46 -6.13
C GLU A 174 -15.81 2.64 -5.34
N CYS A 175 -15.10 3.30 -4.41
CA CYS A 175 -14.17 2.59 -3.53
C CYS A 175 -14.92 1.63 -2.62
N GLU A 176 -14.37 0.44 -2.43
CA GLU A 176 -14.93 -0.56 -1.52
C GLU A 176 -14.72 -0.15 -0.06
N SER A 177 -13.53 0.36 0.26
CA SER A 177 -13.19 0.80 1.60
C SER A 177 -12.27 2.02 1.57
N GLU A 178 -12.44 2.89 2.56
CA GLU A 178 -11.54 3.99 2.88
C GLU A 178 -11.31 3.98 4.39
N ASN A 179 -10.08 3.75 4.80
CA ASN A 179 -9.65 3.73 6.19
C ASN A 179 -8.67 4.89 6.43
N ILE A 180 -9.07 5.83 7.28
CA ILE A 180 -8.24 6.97 7.68
C ILE A 180 -7.94 6.84 9.16
N VAL A 181 -6.69 6.51 9.49
CA VAL A 181 -6.25 6.29 10.87
C VAL A 181 -5.49 7.52 11.35
N TRP A 182 -5.96 8.12 12.44
CA TRP A 182 -5.32 9.24 13.10
C TRP A 182 -4.59 8.76 14.35
N THR A 183 -3.28 9.00 14.43
CA THR A 183 -2.51 8.80 15.66
C THR A 183 -2.58 10.04 16.57
N ASP A 184 -2.83 11.21 15.99
CA ASP A 184 -3.17 12.44 16.72
C ASP A 184 -4.45 13.08 16.15
N THR A 185 -5.54 12.98 16.92
CA THR A 185 -6.87 13.48 16.50
C THR A 185 -7.01 14.99 16.58
N THR A 186 -6.03 15.74 17.12
CA THR A 186 -6.11 17.21 17.20
C THR A 186 -6.15 17.86 15.83
N TYR A 187 -5.61 17.20 14.81
CA TYR A 187 -5.56 17.64 13.42
C TYR A 187 -6.84 17.28 12.63
N GLN A 188 -7.60 16.28 13.09
CA GLN A 188 -8.66 15.63 12.30
C GLN A 188 -9.78 16.59 11.85
N GLN A 189 -10.14 17.54 12.72
CA GLN A 189 -11.26 18.46 12.50
C GLN A 189 -10.84 19.79 11.86
N ASP A 190 -9.54 20.02 11.67
CA ASP A 190 -9.02 21.25 11.08
C ASP A 190 -8.39 20.93 9.72
N ASP A 191 -9.18 21.15 8.66
CA ASP A 191 -8.77 20.95 7.27
C ASP A 191 -7.45 21.67 6.92
N SER A 192 -7.16 22.82 7.56
CA SER A 192 -5.92 23.57 7.32
C SER A 192 -4.67 22.87 7.89
N LYS A 193 -4.88 21.87 8.75
CA LYS A 193 -3.84 21.12 9.47
C LYS A 193 -3.59 19.74 8.90
N TRP A 194 -4.35 19.29 7.90
CA TRP A 194 -4.13 17.99 7.27
C TRP A 194 -2.73 17.86 6.68
N ASN A 195 -2.23 18.89 5.99
CA ASN A 195 -0.88 18.83 5.41
C ASN A 195 0.21 18.69 6.49
N ASP A 196 0.03 19.34 7.64
CA ASP A 196 0.91 19.16 8.80
C ASP A 196 0.79 17.73 9.34
N ALA A 197 -0.42 17.20 9.51
CA ALA A 197 -0.65 15.85 10.00
C ALA A 197 0.03 14.79 9.12
N PHE A 198 -0.10 14.89 7.79
CA PHE A 198 0.61 14.00 6.85
C PHE A 198 2.12 14.13 6.99
N ARG A 199 2.64 15.36 7.04
CA ARG A 199 4.07 15.64 7.17
C ARG A 199 4.67 15.12 8.48
N TYR A 200 3.88 14.98 9.52
CA TYR A 200 4.32 14.46 10.82
C TYR A 200 3.98 12.99 11.05
N GLY A 201 3.32 12.32 10.09
CA GLY A 201 2.90 10.92 10.23
C GLY A 201 1.77 10.72 11.24
N TYR A 202 0.93 11.74 11.43
CA TYR A 202 -0.23 11.67 12.31
C TYR A 202 -1.49 11.11 11.68
N VAL A 203 -1.46 10.93 10.36
CA VAL A 203 -2.55 10.33 9.61
C VAL A 203 -1.97 9.34 8.59
N THR A 204 -2.60 8.18 8.50
CA THR A 204 -2.40 7.23 7.42
C THR A 204 -3.73 6.98 6.72
N ILE A 205 -3.66 6.74 5.42
CA ILE A 205 -4.83 6.46 4.58
C ILE A 205 -4.60 5.18 3.81
N GLU A 206 -5.61 4.32 3.79
CA GLU A 206 -5.69 3.17 2.91
C GLU A 206 -7.06 3.15 2.26
N THR A 207 -7.09 3.17 0.93
CA THR A 207 -8.32 3.16 0.15
C THR A 207 -8.23 2.10 -0.93
N THR A 208 -9.27 1.28 -1.03
CA THR A 208 -9.23 0.05 -1.82
C THR A 208 -10.38 -0.02 -2.81
N TRP A 209 -10.09 -0.55 -4.00
CA TRP A 209 -11.06 -0.93 -5.01
C TRP A 209 -10.75 -2.35 -5.47
N HIS A 210 -11.80 -3.13 -5.70
CA HIS A 210 -11.70 -4.43 -6.34
C HIS A 210 -12.54 -4.46 -7.61
N THR A 211 -11.97 -5.05 -8.66
CA THR A 211 -12.71 -5.49 -9.84
C THR A 211 -12.80 -7.02 -9.84
N SER A 212 -13.23 -7.63 -10.95
CA SER A 212 -13.26 -9.08 -11.09
C SER A 212 -11.89 -9.76 -11.03
N ASP A 213 -10.81 -9.03 -11.36
CA ASP A 213 -9.46 -9.61 -11.52
C ASP A 213 -8.32 -8.72 -11.00
N THR A 214 -8.65 -7.53 -10.49
CA THR A 214 -7.67 -6.51 -10.14
C THR A 214 -7.99 -5.90 -8.77
N ALA A 215 -6.96 -5.72 -7.95
CA ALA A 215 -7.01 -4.91 -6.74
C ALA A 215 -6.30 -3.57 -7.01
N VAL A 216 -6.87 -2.48 -6.50
CA VAL A 216 -6.25 -1.15 -6.51
C VAL A 216 -6.23 -0.62 -5.10
N ILE A 217 -5.06 -0.24 -4.61
CA ILE A 217 -4.88 0.26 -3.25
C ILE A 217 -4.13 1.58 -3.33
N ILE A 218 -4.73 2.64 -2.78
CA ILE A 218 -4.01 3.86 -2.44
C ILE A 218 -3.56 3.73 -1.00
N THR A 219 -2.26 3.73 -0.77
CA THR A 219 -1.67 3.83 0.56
C THR A 219 -1.00 5.18 0.74
N TRP A 220 -1.21 5.77 1.90
CA TRP A 220 -0.49 6.95 2.36
C TRP A 220 0.05 6.69 3.76
N ASP A 221 1.37 6.69 3.88
CA ASP A 221 2.07 6.73 5.16
C ASP A 221 3.28 7.66 5.03
N TYR A 222 3.47 8.53 6.03
CA TYR A 222 4.64 9.42 6.10
C TYR A 222 5.97 8.66 5.90
N ASN A 223 6.06 7.42 6.38
CA ASN A 223 7.29 6.63 6.27
C ASN A 223 7.47 5.97 4.90
N ASN A 224 6.38 5.77 4.16
CA ASN A 224 6.34 4.91 2.96
C ASN A 224 5.87 5.66 1.70
N ASP A 225 5.92 6.99 1.71
CA ASP A 225 5.41 7.86 0.64
C ASP A 225 3.90 7.62 0.37
N MET A 226 3.33 8.32 -0.61
CA MET A 226 2.02 7.94 -1.15
C MET A 226 2.22 7.01 -2.33
N THR A 227 1.50 5.90 -2.35
CA THR A 227 1.56 4.92 -3.43
C THR A 227 0.16 4.57 -3.92
N VAL A 228 0.00 4.47 -5.24
CA VAL A 228 -1.15 3.85 -5.88
C VAL A 228 -0.68 2.52 -6.46
N ALA A 229 -1.03 1.43 -5.81
CA ALA A 229 -0.72 0.08 -6.24
C ALA A 229 -1.89 -0.54 -6.99
N VAL A 230 -1.60 -1.25 -8.07
CA VAL A 230 -2.54 -2.03 -8.86
C VAL A 230 -1.95 -3.41 -9.05
N SER A 231 -2.70 -4.46 -8.71
CA SER A 231 -2.23 -5.84 -8.81
C SER A 231 -3.32 -6.79 -9.26
N THR A 232 -2.93 -8.01 -9.61
CA THR A 232 -3.86 -9.14 -9.60
C THR A 232 -4.38 -9.40 -8.19
N LEU A 233 -5.57 -9.99 -8.08
CA LEU A 233 -6.19 -10.30 -6.77
C LEU A 233 -5.33 -11.27 -5.92
N ASP A 234 -4.65 -12.23 -6.55
CA ASP A 234 -3.79 -13.20 -5.87
C ASP A 234 -2.47 -12.60 -5.35
N PHE A 235 -2.11 -11.41 -5.82
CA PHE A 235 -0.91 -10.70 -5.41
C PHE A 235 -1.18 -9.53 -4.44
N GLU A 236 -2.44 -9.21 -4.17
CA GLU A 236 -2.85 -8.09 -3.31
C GLU A 236 -2.17 -8.13 -1.93
N GLY A 237 -2.15 -9.28 -1.26
CA GLY A 237 -1.54 -9.44 0.07
C GLY A 237 0.00 -9.34 0.11
N GLN A 238 0.64 -9.08 -1.04
CA GLN A 238 2.09 -8.86 -1.17
C GLN A 238 2.43 -7.39 -1.50
N LEU A 239 1.42 -6.52 -1.65
CA LEU A 239 1.57 -5.07 -1.78
C LEU A 239 1.97 -4.44 -0.44
#